data_AF-B8J9T3-F1
#
_entry.id   AF-B8J9T3-F1
#
_cell.length_a   1.000
_cell.length_b   1.000
_cell.length_c   1.000
_cell.angle_alpha   90.00
_cell.angle_beta   90.00
_cell.angle_gamma   90.00
#
_symmetry.space_group_name_H-M   'P 1'
#
loop_
_entity.id
_entity.type
_entity.pdbx_description
1 polymer ?
#
loop_
_entity_poly.entity_id
_entity_poly.type
_entity_poly.pdbx_seq_one_letter_code
_entity_poly.pdbx_strand_id
1 'polypeptide(L)'
;MITHTYEVAGGVGARTPGAIGPDELDGRADWVEIPARGEGELMERLEARLGSEARTRKVLLAVLAPVRGALEGPALAAILAHLPHRFARELREAEWNLDAPVREAATGAEYLAEVSRLLQRPPRHAAAYVLAVLAAAHEVMGPAAREVAGQLPPDLADLWRGVREPGSAIAEAEP
;
A
#
# COMPACT_ATOMS: atom_id res chain seq x y z
N MET A 1 1.67 17.20 55.75
CA MET A 1 1.30 17.76 54.43
C MET A 1 2.42 18.70 54.02
N ILE A 2 3.27 18.27 53.08
CA ILE A 2 4.38 19.08 52.58
C ILE A 2 4.04 19.39 51.13
N THR A 3 3.73 20.66 50.86
CA THR A 3 3.48 21.19 49.51
C THR A 3 4.85 21.50 48.90
N HIS A 4 5.26 20.74 47.89
CA HIS A 4 6.43 21.08 47.07
C HIS A 4 5.98 21.96 45.91
N THR A 5 6.25 23.25 46.03
CA THR A 5 6.14 24.21 44.93
C THR A 5 7.34 23.99 44.00
N TYR A 6 7.08 23.50 42.80
CA TYR A 6 8.10 23.41 41.74
C TYR A 6 8.22 24.79 41.07
N GLU A 7 9.35 25.48 41.29
CA GLU A 7 9.76 26.62 40.48
C GLU A 7 10.62 26.08 39.32
N VAL A 8 10.16 26.26 38.08
CA VAL A 8 10.97 25.95 36.90
C VAL A 8 11.93 27.11 36.68
N ALA A 9 13.19 26.92 37.08
CA ALA A 9 14.26 27.84 36.75
C ALA A 9 14.48 27.81 35.22
N GLY A 10 13.98 28.84 34.53
CA GLY A 10 14.20 29.03 33.10
C GLY A 10 15.68 29.26 32.80
N GLY A 11 16.36 28.22 32.32
CA GLY A 11 17.68 28.33 31.72
C GLY A 11 17.55 28.58 30.22
N VAL A 12 17.92 29.77 29.75
CA VAL A 12 18.12 30.04 28.33
C VAL A 12 19.44 29.39 27.91
N GLY A 13 19.37 28.11 27.55
CA GLY A 13 20.47 27.39 26.91
C GLY A 13 20.60 27.80 25.45
N ALA A 14 21.82 27.94 24.95
CA ALA A 14 22.09 28.32 23.57
C ALA A 14 21.40 27.35 22.58
N ARG A 15 20.80 27.91 21.52
CA ARG A 15 20.13 27.16 20.44
C ARG A 15 21.03 26.01 19.96
N THR A 16 20.56 24.78 20.15
CA THR A 16 21.17 23.62 19.51
C THR A 16 20.93 23.72 18.00
N PRO A 17 21.97 23.73 17.16
CA PRO A 17 21.77 23.78 15.70
C PRO A 17 20.89 22.61 15.25
N GLY A 18 19.72 22.91 14.68
CA GLY A 18 18.77 21.91 14.18
C GLY A 18 17.55 21.60 15.07
N ALA A 19 17.46 22.17 16.28
CA ALA A 19 16.24 22.07 17.10
C ALA A 19 15.26 23.19 16.73
N ILE A 20 14.17 22.86 16.03
CA ILE A 20 13.07 23.79 15.71
C ILE A 20 12.18 23.89 16.95
N GLY A 21 12.04 25.11 17.51
CA GLY A 21 11.10 25.37 18.59
C GLY A 21 9.64 25.38 18.12
N PRO A 22 8.66 25.24 19.03
CA PRO A 22 7.24 25.25 18.68
C PRO A 22 6.77 26.54 18.00
N ASP A 23 7.51 27.65 18.19
CA ASP A 23 7.23 28.96 17.58
C ASP A 23 8.00 29.21 16.26
N GLU A 24 8.85 28.27 15.83
CA GLU A 24 9.70 28.37 14.63
C GLU A 24 9.23 27.45 13.48
N LEU A 25 7.98 27.01 13.51
CA LEU A 25 7.33 26.41 12.34
C LEU A 25 7.17 27.50 11.27
N ASP A 26 8.14 27.58 10.36
CA ASP A 26 8.03 28.38 9.15
C ASP A 26 6.79 27.88 8.37
N GLY A 27 5.75 28.72 8.31
CA GLY A 27 4.48 28.43 7.62
C GLY A 27 4.63 28.27 6.09
N ARG A 28 5.88 28.21 5.60
CA ARG A 28 6.28 27.88 4.23
C ARG A 28 6.90 26.50 4.09
N ALA A 29 6.87 25.66 5.12
CA ALA A 29 6.95 24.23 4.89
C ALA A 29 5.77 23.87 3.99
N ASP A 30 6.06 23.64 2.70
CA ASP A 30 5.11 23.13 1.72
C ASP A 30 4.48 21.89 2.32
N TRP A 31 3.30 22.06 2.91
CA TRP A 31 2.43 20.96 3.24
C TRP A 31 2.15 20.31 1.89
N VAL A 32 2.82 19.19 1.63
CA VAL A 32 2.44 18.34 0.52
C VAL A 32 1.02 17.90 0.86
N GLU A 33 0.04 18.58 0.26
CA GLU A 33 -1.33 18.13 0.24
C GLU A 33 -1.30 16.76 -0.43
N ILE A 34 -1.22 15.69 0.37
CA ILE A 34 -1.58 14.36 -0.09
C ILE A 34 -3.08 14.46 -0.28
N PRO A 35 -3.59 14.43 -1.53
CA PRO A 35 -5.01 14.60 -1.75
C PRO A 35 -5.74 13.47 -1.01
N ALA A 36 -6.58 13.83 -0.03
CA ALA A 36 -7.40 12.91 0.77
C ALA A 36 -8.54 12.25 -0.05
N ARG A 37 -8.36 12.06 -1.37
CA ARG A 37 -9.32 11.38 -2.23
C ARG A 37 -9.14 9.87 -2.09
N GLY A 38 -10.07 9.24 -1.37
CA GLY A 38 -10.19 7.77 -1.35
C GLY A 38 -9.23 7.06 -0.40
N GLU A 39 -8.76 7.73 0.66
CA GLU A 39 -7.99 7.06 1.71
C GLU A 39 -8.78 5.88 2.27
N GLY A 40 -8.19 4.68 2.21
CA GLY A 40 -8.83 3.47 2.71
C GLY A 40 -9.80 2.79 1.74
N GLU A 41 -10.13 3.43 0.61
CA GLU A 41 -11.08 2.86 -0.36
C GLU A 41 -10.58 1.51 -0.89
N LEU A 42 -9.26 1.35 -1.13
CA LEU A 42 -8.72 0.06 -1.55
C LEU A 42 -8.91 -1.04 -0.50
N MET A 43 -8.78 -0.68 0.79
CA MET A 43 -8.99 -1.61 1.90
C MET A 43 -10.46 -2.01 2.00
N GLU A 44 -11.38 -1.04 1.95
CA GLU A 44 -12.84 -1.27 2.00
C GLU A 44 -13.32 -2.15 0.84
N ARG A 45 -12.85 -1.87 -0.39
CA ARG A 45 -13.19 -2.64 -1.59
C ARG A 45 -12.67 -4.07 -1.54
N LEU A 46 -11.51 -4.28 -0.92
CA LEU A 46 -10.94 -5.60 -0.74
C LEU A 46 -11.61 -6.35 0.42
N GLU A 47 -11.99 -5.67 1.49
CA GLU A 47 -12.80 -6.24 2.57
C GLU A 47 -14.15 -6.72 2.08
N ALA A 48 -14.85 -5.94 1.24
CA ALA A 48 -16.11 -6.34 0.64
C ALA A 48 -15.98 -7.62 -0.20
N ARG A 49 -14.81 -7.86 -0.80
CA ARG A 49 -14.51 -9.07 -1.60
C ARG A 49 -14.08 -10.26 -0.74
N LEU A 50 -13.31 -10.02 0.32
CA LEU A 50 -12.67 -11.07 1.12
C LEU A 50 -13.43 -11.41 2.41
N GLY A 51 -14.35 -10.55 2.84
CA GLY A 51 -15.22 -10.71 4.01
C GLY A 51 -14.53 -10.51 5.37
N SER A 52 -13.29 -10.01 5.43
CA SER A 52 -12.56 -9.83 6.71
C SER A 52 -11.37 -8.87 6.63
N GLU A 53 -11.40 -7.78 7.41
CA GLU A 53 -10.33 -6.76 7.54
C GLU A 53 -8.95 -7.35 7.91
N ALA A 54 -8.88 -8.20 8.94
CA ALA A 54 -7.60 -8.78 9.40
C ALA A 54 -6.91 -9.61 8.29
N ARG A 55 -7.70 -10.21 7.41
CA ARG A 55 -7.20 -10.93 6.23
C ARG A 55 -6.79 -9.96 5.13
N THR A 56 -7.56 -8.90 4.91
CA THR A 56 -7.31 -7.87 3.89
C THR A 56 -5.92 -7.26 4.01
N ARG A 57 -5.53 -6.82 5.20
CA ARG A 57 -4.21 -6.23 5.45
C ARG A 57 -3.07 -7.17 5.08
N LYS A 58 -3.10 -8.42 5.58
CA LYS A 58 -2.07 -9.44 5.29
C LYS A 58 -2.02 -9.77 3.80
N VAL A 59 -3.19 -9.92 3.17
CA VAL A 59 -3.29 -10.21 1.73
C VAL A 59 -2.68 -9.09 0.91
N LEU A 60 -3.02 -7.84 1.21
CA LEU A 60 -2.51 -6.70 0.47
C LEU A 60 -0.98 -6.57 0.59
N LEU A 61 -0.42 -6.75 1.80
CA LEU A 61 1.04 -6.75 2.00
C LEU A 61 1.71 -7.90 1.24
N ALA A 62 1.18 -9.12 1.34
CA ALA A 62 1.74 -10.29 0.67
C ALA A 62 1.68 -10.20 -0.86
N VAL A 63 0.70 -9.48 -1.41
CA VAL A 63 0.52 -9.29 -2.86
C VAL A 63 1.39 -8.15 -3.39
N LEU A 64 1.56 -7.05 -2.65
CA LEU A 64 2.33 -5.89 -3.11
C LEU A 64 3.83 -5.99 -2.81
N ALA A 65 4.23 -6.64 -1.71
CA ALA A 65 5.63 -6.66 -1.30
C ALA A 65 6.58 -7.31 -2.34
N PRO A 66 6.23 -8.44 -2.99
CA PRO A 66 7.11 -9.06 -3.99
C PRO A 66 7.33 -8.24 -5.27
N VAL A 67 6.47 -7.25 -5.54
CA VAL A 67 6.53 -6.39 -6.73
C VAL A 67 6.85 -4.94 -6.39
N ARG A 68 7.17 -4.65 -5.12
CA ARG A 68 7.41 -3.29 -4.62
C ARG A 68 8.51 -2.57 -5.40
N GLY A 69 9.64 -3.24 -5.67
CA GLY A 69 10.75 -2.66 -6.42
C GLY A 69 10.39 -2.33 -7.88
N ALA A 70 9.57 -3.17 -8.52
CA ALA A 70 9.10 -2.92 -9.88
C ALA A 70 8.08 -1.76 -9.97
N LEU A 71 7.32 -1.54 -8.90
CA LEU A 71 6.31 -0.47 -8.82
C LEU A 71 6.87 0.87 -8.32
N GLU A 72 8.14 0.91 -7.88
CA GLU A 72 8.70 2.07 -7.20
C GLU A 72 8.57 3.35 -8.05
N GLY A 73 8.22 4.46 -7.39
CA GLY A 73 7.93 5.73 -8.05
C GLY A 73 6.42 5.97 -8.25
N PRO A 74 5.99 6.54 -9.39
CA PRO A 74 4.61 7.01 -9.56
C PRO A 74 3.54 5.92 -9.45
N ALA A 75 3.81 4.68 -9.89
CA ALA A 75 2.81 3.61 -9.82
C ALA A 75 2.53 3.20 -8.38
N LEU A 76 3.57 2.99 -7.57
CA LEU A 76 3.41 2.69 -6.16
C LEU A 76 2.76 3.86 -5.42
N ALA A 77 3.14 5.10 -5.71
CA ALA A 77 2.52 6.28 -5.11
C ALA A 77 1.01 6.35 -5.41
N ALA A 78 0.60 6.04 -6.64
CA ALA A 78 -0.80 6.02 -7.04
C ALA A 78 -1.60 4.93 -6.30
N ILE A 79 -1.03 3.73 -6.08
CA ILE A 79 -1.67 2.68 -5.27
C ILE A 79 -1.78 3.12 -3.80
N LEU A 80 -0.69 3.69 -3.25
CA LEU A 80 -0.63 4.10 -1.85
C LEU A 80 -1.57 5.26 -1.51
N ALA A 81 -1.92 6.11 -2.48
CA ALA A 81 -2.88 7.20 -2.29
C ALA A 81 -4.29 6.70 -1.87
N HIS A 82 -4.63 5.45 -2.19
CA HIS A 82 -5.92 4.85 -1.85
C HIS A 82 -5.88 3.97 -0.59
N LEU A 83 -4.77 4.02 0.16
CA LEU A 83 -4.55 3.22 1.35
C LEU A 83 -4.36 4.10 2.58
N PRO A 84 -4.64 3.56 3.79
CA PRO A 84 -4.35 4.29 5.02
C PRO A 84 -2.88 4.71 5.08
N HIS A 85 -2.59 5.92 5.53
CA HIS A 85 -1.24 6.51 5.51
C HIS A 85 -0.14 5.60 6.12
N ARG A 86 -0.50 4.82 7.15
CA ARG A 86 0.43 3.87 7.81
C ARG A 86 0.92 2.75 6.88
N PHE A 87 0.17 2.42 5.82
CA PHE A 87 0.45 1.28 4.97
C PHE A 87 1.76 1.42 4.19
N ALA A 88 2.16 2.64 3.81
CA ALA A 88 3.44 2.89 3.16
C ALA A 88 4.65 2.49 4.04
N ARG A 89 4.53 2.64 5.37
CA ARG A 89 5.54 2.14 6.31
C ARG A 89 5.48 0.62 6.41
N GLU A 90 4.28 0.06 6.55
CA GLU A 90 4.08 -1.39 6.67
C GLU A 90 4.59 -2.16 5.46
N LEU A 91 4.44 -1.61 4.25
CA LEU A 91 4.95 -2.20 3.02
C LEU A 91 6.48 -2.14 2.92
N ARG A 92 7.11 -1.09 3.48
CA ARG A 92 8.58 -1.03 3.60
C ARG A 92 9.08 -2.08 4.59
N GLU A 93 8.37 -2.24 5.69
CA GLU A 93 8.62 -3.22 6.77
C GLU A 93 7.86 -4.54 6.52
N ALA A 94 7.65 -4.93 5.25
CA ALA A 94 6.78 -6.05 4.92
C ALA A 94 7.27 -7.37 5.54
N GLU A 95 8.58 -7.60 5.62
CA GLU A 95 9.13 -8.81 6.20
C GLU A 95 8.78 -8.97 7.69
N TRP A 96 8.86 -7.87 8.43
CA TRP A 96 8.46 -7.81 9.83
C TRP A 96 6.95 -7.99 9.99
N ASN A 97 6.14 -7.31 9.16
CA ASN A 97 4.68 -7.38 9.23
C ASN A 97 4.10 -8.72 8.75
N LEU A 98 4.84 -9.46 7.91
CA LEU A 98 4.45 -10.77 7.39
C LEU A 98 5.08 -11.94 8.17
N ASP A 99 6.01 -11.65 9.07
CA ASP A 99 6.82 -12.63 9.80
C ASP A 99 7.50 -13.64 8.86
N ALA A 100 8.04 -13.11 7.75
CA ALA A 100 8.69 -13.90 6.71
C ALA A 100 9.59 -13.02 5.83
N PRO A 101 10.75 -13.51 5.35
CA PRO A 101 11.53 -12.79 4.35
C PRO A 101 10.68 -12.59 3.08
N VAL A 102 10.89 -11.51 2.33
CA VAL A 102 10.18 -11.26 1.07
C VAL A 102 11.17 -11.25 -0.08
N ARG A 103 10.91 -12.05 -1.11
CA ARG A 103 11.69 -12.07 -2.34
C ARG A 103 11.01 -11.24 -3.40
N GLU A 104 11.77 -10.36 -4.05
CA GLU A 104 11.30 -9.66 -5.25
C GLU A 104 11.15 -10.65 -6.40
N ALA A 105 10.03 -10.56 -7.12
CA ALA A 105 9.71 -11.46 -8.22
C ALA A 105 10.05 -10.81 -9.56
N ALA A 106 10.82 -11.51 -10.39
CA ALA A 106 11.15 -11.05 -11.75
C ALA A 106 10.15 -11.59 -12.79
N THR A 107 9.44 -12.68 -12.47
CA THR A 107 8.46 -13.33 -13.36
C THR A 107 7.10 -13.52 -12.71
N GLY A 108 6.06 -13.77 -13.51
CA GLY A 108 4.73 -14.07 -12.98
C GLY A 108 4.67 -15.37 -12.17
N ALA A 109 5.49 -16.36 -12.55
CA ALA A 109 5.57 -17.64 -11.83
C ALA A 109 6.25 -17.49 -10.46
N GLU A 110 7.36 -16.76 -10.38
CA GLU A 110 8.04 -16.43 -9.13
C GLU A 110 7.12 -15.63 -8.20
N TYR A 111 6.40 -14.66 -8.78
CA TYR A 111 5.45 -13.83 -8.06
C TYR A 111 4.36 -14.67 -7.39
N LEU A 112 3.68 -15.53 -8.15
CA LEU A 112 2.60 -16.35 -7.60
C LEU A 112 3.13 -17.36 -6.57
N ALA A 113 4.31 -17.94 -6.80
CA ALA A 113 4.97 -18.83 -5.84
C ALA A 113 5.28 -18.12 -4.52
N GLU A 114 5.80 -16.89 -4.60
CA GLU A 114 6.12 -16.08 -3.43
C GLU A 114 4.87 -15.65 -2.65
N VAL A 115 3.83 -15.18 -3.35
CA VAL A 115 2.54 -14.82 -2.72
C VAL A 115 1.92 -16.05 -2.04
N SER A 116 1.95 -17.20 -2.72
CA SER A 116 1.47 -18.48 -2.16
C SER A 116 2.20 -18.86 -0.87
N ARG A 117 3.52 -18.66 -0.84
CA ARG A 117 4.36 -18.90 0.34
C ARG A 117 4.03 -17.93 1.48
N LEU A 118 3.96 -16.63 1.20
CA LEU A 118 3.65 -15.59 2.19
C LEU A 118 2.25 -15.74 2.81
N LEU A 119 1.28 -16.16 2.00
CA LEU A 119 -0.09 -16.42 2.46
C LEU A 119 -0.26 -17.78 3.12
N GLN A 120 0.70 -18.70 2.96
CA GLN A 120 0.60 -20.11 3.37
C GLN A 120 -0.66 -20.76 2.76
N ARG A 121 -0.90 -20.51 1.47
CA ARG A 121 -2.06 -21.02 0.72
C ARG A 121 -1.62 -21.71 -0.56
N PRO A 122 -2.35 -22.72 -1.05
CA PRO A 122 -2.06 -23.32 -2.35
C PRO A 122 -2.08 -22.26 -3.47
N PRO A 123 -1.27 -22.40 -4.54
CA PRO A 123 -1.15 -21.39 -5.60
C PRO A 123 -2.48 -20.94 -6.20
N ARG A 124 -3.43 -21.87 -6.38
CA ARG A 124 -4.78 -21.54 -6.88
C ARG A 124 -5.54 -20.56 -5.99
N HIS A 125 -5.42 -20.69 -4.67
CA HIS A 125 -6.05 -19.77 -3.74
C HIS A 125 -5.31 -18.44 -3.67
N ALA A 126 -3.97 -18.47 -3.74
CA ALA A 126 -3.14 -17.27 -3.81
C ALA A 126 -3.48 -16.43 -5.05
N ALA A 127 -3.67 -17.08 -6.21
CA ALA A 127 -4.08 -16.42 -7.45
C ALA A 127 -5.42 -15.69 -7.30
N ALA A 128 -6.39 -16.27 -6.60
CA ALA A 128 -7.66 -15.60 -6.33
C ALA A 128 -7.50 -14.33 -5.49
N TYR A 129 -6.60 -14.35 -4.48
CA TYR A 129 -6.28 -13.16 -3.69
C TYR A 129 -5.55 -12.10 -4.52
N VAL A 130 -4.60 -12.51 -5.36
CA VAL A 130 -3.92 -11.61 -6.30
C VAL A 130 -4.96 -10.93 -7.18
N LEU A 131 -5.82 -11.68 -7.86
CA LEU A 131 -6.87 -11.14 -8.72
C LEU A 131 -7.80 -10.18 -7.97
N ALA A 132 -8.19 -10.51 -6.73
CA ALA A 132 -9.02 -9.64 -5.91
C ALA A 132 -8.34 -8.30 -5.58
N VAL A 133 -7.06 -8.32 -5.23
CA VAL A 133 -6.27 -7.11 -4.95
C VAL A 133 -6.10 -6.28 -6.21
N LEU A 134 -5.69 -6.91 -7.32
CA LEU A 134 -5.49 -6.20 -8.59
C LEU A 134 -6.79 -5.58 -9.10
N ALA A 135 -7.93 -6.27 -8.94
CA ALA A 135 -9.24 -5.77 -9.34
C ALA A 135 -9.67 -4.58 -8.47
N ALA A 136 -9.46 -4.66 -7.16
CA ALA A 136 -9.76 -3.56 -6.26
C ALA A 136 -8.85 -2.34 -6.55
N ALA A 137 -7.56 -2.57 -6.83
CA ALA A 137 -6.62 -1.51 -7.19
C ALA A 137 -7.01 -0.84 -8.53
N HIS A 138 -7.37 -1.64 -9.54
CA HIS A 138 -7.88 -1.13 -10.81
C HIS A 138 -9.12 -0.25 -10.65
N GLU A 139 -10.05 -0.67 -9.80
CA GLU A 139 -11.30 0.04 -9.55
C GLU A 139 -11.07 1.41 -8.90
N VAL A 140 -10.23 1.48 -7.85
CA VAL A 140 -9.97 2.74 -7.13
C VAL A 140 -9.09 3.71 -7.92
N MET A 141 -8.12 3.19 -8.69
CA MET A 141 -7.21 4.01 -9.49
C MET A 141 -7.86 4.52 -10.79
N GLY A 142 -8.91 3.86 -11.28
CA GLY A 142 -9.62 4.24 -12.50
C GLY A 142 -8.68 4.33 -13.71
N PRO A 143 -8.69 5.45 -14.48
CA PRO A 143 -7.85 5.61 -15.66
C PRO A 143 -6.34 5.50 -15.39
N ALA A 144 -5.87 5.89 -14.20
CA ALA A 144 -4.45 5.85 -13.82
C ALA A 144 -3.91 4.41 -13.73
N ALA A 145 -4.78 3.42 -13.55
CA ALA A 145 -4.39 2.01 -13.53
C ALA A 145 -3.71 1.56 -14.84
N ARG A 146 -3.96 2.24 -15.97
CA ARG A 146 -3.37 1.86 -17.27
C ARG A 146 -1.85 2.04 -17.29
N GLU A 147 -1.32 2.99 -16.53
CA GLU A 147 0.10 3.34 -16.54
C GLU A 147 0.95 2.36 -15.72
N VAL A 148 0.33 1.70 -14.72
CA VAL A 148 1.01 0.72 -13.84
C VAL A 148 1.57 -0.47 -14.63
N ALA A 149 0.85 -0.94 -15.65
CA ALA A 149 1.30 -2.07 -16.48
C ALA A 149 2.64 -1.80 -17.19
N GLY A 150 3.01 -0.54 -17.42
CA GLY A 150 4.28 -0.18 -18.07
C GLY A 150 5.51 -0.38 -17.18
N GLN A 151 5.32 -0.56 -15.87
CA GLN A 151 6.39 -0.67 -14.87
C GLN A 151 6.56 -2.10 -14.34
N LEU A 152 5.58 -2.97 -14.60
CA LEU A 152 5.60 -4.37 -14.20
C LEU A 152 6.38 -5.25 -15.20
N PRO A 153 6.99 -6.36 -14.74
CA PRO A 153 7.48 -7.41 -15.63
C PRO A 153 6.41 -7.89 -16.62
N PRO A 154 6.75 -8.34 -17.85
CA PRO A 154 5.79 -8.64 -18.91
C PRO A 154 4.60 -9.51 -18.48
N ASP A 155 4.88 -10.65 -17.83
CA ASP A 155 3.83 -11.58 -17.36
C ASP A 155 2.87 -10.92 -16.34
N LEU A 156 3.40 -10.06 -15.48
CA LEU A 156 2.63 -9.34 -14.47
C LEU A 156 1.88 -8.16 -15.06
N ALA A 157 2.44 -7.50 -16.08
CA ALA A 157 1.77 -6.48 -16.86
C ALA A 157 0.55 -7.07 -17.59
N ASP A 158 0.67 -8.28 -18.15
CA ASP A 158 -0.44 -8.98 -18.79
C ASP A 158 -1.50 -9.40 -17.78
N LEU A 159 -1.09 -9.91 -16.62
CA LEU A 159 -2.02 -10.17 -15.51
C LEU A 159 -2.76 -8.90 -15.09
N TRP A 160 -2.05 -7.79 -14.89
CA TRP A 160 -2.62 -6.50 -14.53
C TRP A 160 -3.63 -6.02 -15.59
N ARG A 161 -3.26 -6.02 -16.87
CA ARG A 161 -4.16 -5.64 -17.98
C ARG A 161 -5.38 -6.55 -18.09
N GLY A 162 -5.21 -7.86 -17.83
CA GLY A 162 -6.24 -8.87 -17.93
C GLY A 162 -7.31 -8.80 -16.83
N VAL A 163 -7.07 -8.05 -15.77
CA VAL A 163 -8.01 -7.87 -14.65
C VAL A 163 -9.13 -6.84 -14.99
N ARG A 164 -9.18 -6.32 -16.23
CA ARG A 164 -10.15 -5.30 -16.66
C ARG A 164 -11.62 -5.69 -16.41
N GLU A 165 -12.22 -4.86 -15.55
CA GLU A 165 -13.63 -4.59 -15.27
C GLU A 165 -14.58 -5.77 -14.97
N PRO A 166 -15.08 -5.90 -13.73
CA PRO A 166 -16.20 -6.80 -13.38
C PRO A 166 -17.55 -6.47 -14.08
N GLY A 167 -17.55 -5.65 -15.14
CA GLY A 167 -18.67 -5.38 -16.02
C GLY A 167 -18.48 -5.79 -17.49
N SER A 168 -17.27 -6.17 -17.92
CA SER A 168 -17.03 -6.51 -19.34
C SER A 168 -17.47 -7.91 -19.73
N ALA A 169 -17.61 -8.84 -18.77
CA ALA A 169 -18.05 -10.21 -19.04
C ALA A 169 -19.57 -10.33 -19.26
N ILE A 170 -20.34 -9.28 -18.98
CA ILE A 170 -21.80 -9.27 -19.19
C ILE A 170 -22.16 -8.68 -20.57
N ALA A 171 -21.28 -7.90 -21.20
CA ALA A 171 -21.51 -7.33 -22.53
C ALA A 171 -21.14 -8.28 -23.69
N GLU A 172 -20.30 -9.30 -23.47
CA GLU A 172 -19.98 -10.33 -24.49
C GLU A 172 -20.88 -11.57 -24.40
N ALA A 173 -21.90 -11.54 -23.53
CA ALA A 173 -22.85 -12.62 -23.32
C ALA A 173 -24.32 -12.19 -23.54
N GLU A 174 -24.56 -11.21 -24.42
CA GLU A 174 -25.89 -11.01 -25.00
C GLU A 174 -25.92 -11.61 -26.42
N PRO A 175 -26.87 -12.52 -26.72
CA PRO A 175 -27.03 -13.13 -28.05
C PRO A 175 -27.58 -12.18 -29.12
#